data_AF-A0A0D2Y3X1-F1
#
_entry.id   AF-A0A0D2Y3X1-F1
#
_cell.length_a   1.000
_cell.length_b   1.000
_cell.length_c   1.000
_cell.angle_alpha   90.00
_cell.angle_beta   90.00
_cell.angle_gamma   90.00
#
_symmetry.space_group_name_H-M   'P 1'
#
loop_
_entity.id
_entity.type
_entity.pdbx_description
1 polymer ?
#
loop_
_entity_poly.entity_id
_entity_poly.type
_entity_poly.pdbx_seq_one_letter_code
_entity_poly.pdbx_strand_id
1 'polypeptide(L)'
;MAVVESRRRRKAAEATVPPTRNTTVNDFVNMKDDNGLGWLWGRRVVMFGDSVDRYMTQFFCEEFDSKMYLPIQDKSGRQAKGICEVPAFNLTLVYLHSVGSFTYRPDWWWIENLKNVAWEERWNIFWKPHEAPIQGPSGRPDLILWQNGLWDQRAFWEGGAAMHNEGDKPMTLKNRQMAWEEVRFVTARIKKIAKRLNDEFGEDVPIMFRALTVHRESGMGDAIMMEMDRLGRAVAEQAGHEMFEWAKLIHLLGNLYQDGLHPGKGAASWLWGNMVLEYLARSAGSEVGGEARSPYFSGWDACHKELSGWGGR
;
A
#
# COMPACT_ATOMS: atom_id res chain seq x y z
N MET A 1 -3.01 -5.06 20.71
CA MET A 1 -3.79 -6.29 20.98
C MET A 1 -3.38 -7.45 20.06
N ALA A 2 -3.50 -7.32 18.73
CA ALA A 2 -3.18 -8.40 17.78
C ALA A 2 -1.75 -8.96 17.90
N VAL A 3 -0.72 -8.12 18.07
CA VAL A 3 0.67 -8.56 18.26
C VAL A 3 0.83 -9.42 19.53
N VAL A 4 0.24 -8.98 20.64
CA VAL A 4 0.27 -9.72 21.91
C VAL A 4 -0.40 -11.08 21.75
N GLU A 5 -1.55 -11.11 21.09
CA GLU A 5 -2.28 -12.34 20.83
C GLU A 5 -1.51 -13.30 19.89
N SER A 6 -0.87 -12.76 18.84
CA SER A 6 0.00 -13.54 17.96
C SER A 6 1.10 -14.26 18.73
N ARG A 7 1.77 -13.55 19.65
CA ARG A 7 2.81 -14.11 20.51
C ARG A 7 2.27 -15.18 21.46
N ARG A 8 1.07 -14.98 22.02
CA ARG A 8 0.41 -15.98 22.87
C ARG A 8 0.11 -17.26 22.07
N ARG A 9 -0.51 -17.13 20.90
CA ARG A 9 -0.81 -18.26 19.99
C ARG A 9 0.45 -19.01 19.60
N ARG A 10 1.55 -18.32 19.30
CA ARG A 10 2.85 -18.95 19.02
C ARG A 10 3.38 -19.77 20.18
N LYS A 11 3.45 -19.19 21.38
CA LYS A 11 3.90 -19.93 22.57
C LYS A 11 3.06 -21.19 22.81
N ALA A 12 1.75 -21.11 22.58
CA ALA A 12 0.86 -22.26 22.71
C ALA A 12 1.11 -23.32 21.63
N ALA A 13 1.33 -22.92 20.37
CA ALA A 13 1.67 -23.83 19.28
C ALA A 13 3.06 -24.47 19.46
N GLU A 14 4.07 -23.71 19.85
CA GLU A 14 5.43 -24.20 20.11
C GLU A 14 5.48 -25.22 21.25
N ALA A 15 4.53 -25.16 22.20
CA ALA A 15 4.42 -26.17 23.26
C ALA A 15 3.92 -27.54 22.75
N THR A 16 3.27 -27.59 21.59
CA THR A 16 2.69 -28.82 21.02
C THR A 16 3.41 -29.29 19.75
N VAL A 17 4.16 -28.41 19.09
CA VAL A 17 4.92 -28.71 17.87
C VAL A 17 6.34 -29.16 18.22
N PRO A 18 6.85 -30.27 17.63
CA PRO A 18 8.23 -30.69 17.85
C PRO A 18 9.24 -29.60 17.47
N PRO A 19 10.34 -29.40 18.22
CA PRO A 19 11.35 -28.37 17.94
C PRO A 19 12.02 -28.46 16.55
N THR A 20 11.88 -29.61 15.89
CA THR A 20 12.43 -29.87 14.55
C THR A 20 11.55 -29.36 13.40
N ARG A 21 10.35 -28.84 13.69
CA ARG A 21 9.39 -28.37 12.69
C ARG A 21 8.97 -26.93 12.96
N ASN A 22 8.91 -26.12 11.91
CA ASN A 22 8.33 -24.78 11.98
C ASN A 22 6.80 -24.86 12.16
N THR A 23 6.24 -23.95 12.95
CA THR A 23 4.79 -23.77 13.06
C THR A 23 4.19 -23.35 11.71
N THR A 24 3.02 -23.88 11.41
CA THR A 24 2.22 -23.62 10.20
C THR A 24 0.84 -23.11 10.59
N VAL A 25 0.06 -22.61 9.63
CA VAL A 25 -1.32 -22.17 9.86
C VAL A 25 -2.17 -23.22 10.59
N ASN A 26 -2.02 -24.50 10.25
CA ASN A 26 -2.79 -25.60 10.85
C ASN A 26 -2.60 -25.72 12.37
N ASP A 27 -1.44 -25.31 12.88
CA ASP A 27 -1.12 -25.36 14.31
C ASP A 27 -1.89 -24.30 15.12
N PHE A 28 -2.49 -23.32 14.43
CA PHE A 28 -3.23 -22.21 15.04
C PHE A 28 -4.75 -22.31 14.89
N VAL A 29 -5.26 -23.28 14.12
CA VAL A 29 -6.69 -23.38 13.77
C VAL A 29 -7.59 -23.45 14.99
N ASN A 30 -7.19 -24.19 16.03
CA ASN A 30 -7.97 -24.34 17.27
C ASN A 30 -8.02 -23.07 18.12
N MET A 31 -7.17 -22.08 17.83
CA MET A 31 -7.11 -20.79 18.54
C MET A 31 -7.68 -19.65 17.69
N LYS A 32 -8.30 -19.94 16.54
CA LYS A 32 -8.69 -18.92 15.57
C LYS A 32 -9.57 -17.83 16.20
N ASP A 33 -10.53 -18.21 17.03
CA ASP A 33 -11.55 -17.34 17.62
C ASP A 33 -11.13 -16.73 18.97
N ASP A 34 -9.93 -17.07 19.47
CA ASP A 34 -9.44 -16.60 20.76
C ASP A 34 -9.33 -15.07 20.79
N ASN A 35 -9.67 -14.48 21.95
CA ASN A 35 -9.57 -13.05 22.24
C ASN A 35 -10.32 -12.12 21.27
N GLY A 36 -11.37 -12.62 20.62
CA GLY A 36 -12.24 -11.81 19.76
C GLY A 36 -11.57 -11.39 18.44
N LEU A 37 -10.45 -12.00 18.06
CA LEU A 37 -9.71 -11.71 16.82
C LEU A 37 -9.97 -12.74 15.72
N GLY A 38 -11.03 -13.54 15.84
CA GLY A 38 -11.45 -14.52 14.82
C GLY A 38 -11.72 -13.90 13.45
N TRP A 39 -12.17 -12.65 13.42
CA TRP A 39 -12.40 -11.90 12.18
C TRP A 39 -11.16 -11.72 11.32
N LEU A 40 -9.96 -11.74 11.92
CA LEU A 40 -8.68 -11.59 11.21
C LEU A 40 -8.26 -12.89 10.50
N TRP A 41 -8.88 -14.01 10.85
CA TRP A 41 -8.50 -15.32 10.35
C TRP A 41 -8.67 -15.43 8.83
N GLY A 42 -7.60 -15.75 8.12
CA GLY A 42 -7.64 -15.99 6.67
C GLY A 42 -7.68 -14.73 5.82
N ARG A 43 -7.51 -13.54 6.40
CA ARG A 43 -7.63 -12.28 5.66
C ARG A 43 -6.45 -12.00 4.73
N ARG A 44 -6.71 -11.28 3.64
CA ARG A 44 -5.75 -10.96 2.57
C ARG A 44 -5.77 -9.46 2.27
N VAL A 45 -4.60 -8.84 2.37
CA VAL A 45 -4.40 -7.42 2.03
C VAL A 45 -3.45 -7.35 0.85
N VAL A 46 -3.82 -6.57 -0.17
CA VAL A 46 -3.00 -6.34 -1.36
C VAL A 46 -2.61 -4.87 -1.43
N MET A 47 -1.35 -4.59 -1.73
CA MET A 47 -0.82 -3.23 -1.82
C MET A 47 -0.12 -3.03 -3.16
N PHE A 48 -0.58 -2.04 -3.91
CA PHE A 48 0.10 -1.54 -5.11
C PHE A 48 0.75 -0.20 -4.78
N GLY A 49 2.02 -0.22 -4.38
CA GLY A 49 2.67 0.95 -3.78
C GLY A 49 4.17 1.00 -4.06
N ASP A 50 4.86 1.98 -3.50
CA ASP A 50 6.28 2.20 -3.73
C ASP A 50 7.15 1.64 -2.58
N SER A 51 8.43 2.02 -2.54
CA SER A 51 9.36 1.54 -1.52
C SER A 51 8.93 1.89 -0.09
N VAL A 52 8.14 2.95 0.14
CA VAL A 52 7.58 3.27 1.45
C VAL A 52 6.63 2.17 1.91
N ASP A 53 5.71 1.74 1.04
CA ASP A 53 4.73 0.69 1.37
C ASP A 53 5.42 -0.68 1.57
N ARG A 54 6.52 -0.93 0.85
CA ARG A 54 7.39 -2.08 1.10
C ARG A 54 7.95 -2.07 2.52
N TYR A 55 8.53 -0.95 2.96
CA TYR A 55 9.08 -0.83 4.31
C TYR A 55 7.99 -0.95 5.37
N MET A 56 6.83 -0.31 5.17
CA MET A 56 5.72 -0.41 6.12
C MET A 56 5.20 -1.85 6.26
N THR A 57 5.08 -2.57 5.14
CA THR A 57 4.72 -4.00 5.14
C THR A 57 5.77 -4.84 5.85
N GLN A 58 7.06 -4.56 5.62
CA GLN A 58 8.16 -5.23 6.32
C GLN A 58 8.08 -5.01 7.83
N PHE A 59 7.96 -3.75 8.27
CA PHE A 59 7.88 -3.40 9.69
C PHE A 59 6.67 -4.03 10.36
N PHE A 60 5.50 -4.01 9.70
CA PHE A 60 4.33 -4.73 10.16
C PHE A 60 4.64 -6.21 10.39
N CYS A 61 5.28 -6.87 9.43
CA CYS A 61 5.64 -8.28 9.55
C CYS A 61 6.54 -8.57 10.76
N GLU A 62 7.52 -7.69 10.98
CA GLU A 62 8.47 -7.80 12.09
C GLU A 62 7.80 -7.58 13.46
N GLU A 63 6.75 -6.75 13.56
CA GLU A 63 5.97 -6.61 14.81
C GLU A 63 5.30 -7.92 15.20
N PHE A 64 4.92 -8.72 14.21
CA PHE A 64 4.45 -10.07 14.40
C PHE A 64 5.60 -11.08 14.36
N ASP A 65 6.83 -10.78 14.79
CA ASP A 65 8.01 -11.65 14.77
C ASP A 65 8.13 -12.55 13.51
N SER A 66 7.71 -12.00 12.36
CA SER A 66 7.74 -12.64 11.04
C SER A 66 8.66 -11.84 10.13
N LYS A 67 8.88 -12.32 8.90
CA LYS A 67 9.71 -11.62 7.91
C LYS A 67 8.95 -11.52 6.61
N MET A 68 8.98 -10.34 6.02
CA MET A 68 8.55 -10.18 4.64
C MET A 68 9.61 -10.83 3.74
N TYR A 69 9.19 -11.77 2.90
CA TYR A 69 10.08 -12.35 1.89
C TYR A 69 9.79 -11.73 0.51
N LEU A 70 10.86 -11.58 -0.27
CA LEU A 70 10.82 -11.01 -1.61
C LEU A 70 11.07 -12.16 -2.60
N PRO A 71 10.02 -12.81 -3.15
CA PRO A 71 10.22 -13.89 -4.11
C PRO A 71 11.03 -13.37 -5.31
N ILE A 72 12.00 -14.15 -5.77
CA ILE A 72 12.79 -13.82 -6.94
C ILE A 72 11.87 -13.93 -8.16
N GLN A 73 11.54 -12.81 -8.78
CA GLN A 73 10.70 -12.79 -9.98
C GLN A 73 11.54 -12.77 -11.26
N ASP A 74 12.64 -12.00 -11.29
CA ASP A 74 13.74 -12.08 -12.28
C ASP A 74 14.97 -11.24 -11.81
N LYS A 75 16.02 -11.14 -12.63
CA LYS A 75 17.23 -10.32 -12.33
C LYS A 75 16.96 -8.81 -12.18
N SER A 76 15.86 -8.30 -12.74
CA SER A 76 15.44 -6.90 -12.67
C SER A 76 14.41 -6.60 -11.57
N GLY A 77 13.84 -7.63 -10.94
CA GLY A 77 12.63 -7.55 -10.12
C GLY A 77 12.80 -7.93 -8.64
N ARG A 78 14.02 -7.89 -8.06
CA ARG A 78 14.29 -8.34 -6.66
C ARG A 78 13.44 -7.63 -5.59
N GLN A 79 12.78 -6.52 -5.92
CA GLN A 79 11.91 -5.74 -5.02
C GLN A 79 10.52 -5.49 -5.62
N ALA A 80 10.17 -6.18 -6.71
CA ALA A 80 8.90 -5.99 -7.41
C ALA A 80 7.71 -6.55 -6.64
N LYS A 81 7.93 -7.57 -5.81
CA LYS A 81 6.91 -8.19 -4.97
C LYS A 81 7.46 -8.53 -3.59
N GLY A 82 6.65 -8.33 -2.56
CA GLY A 82 6.92 -8.76 -1.19
C GLY A 82 5.69 -9.45 -0.59
N ILE A 83 5.93 -10.44 0.26
CA ILE A 83 4.87 -11.20 0.95
C ILE A 83 5.20 -11.24 2.43
N CYS A 84 4.26 -10.80 3.26
CA CYS A 84 4.29 -10.98 4.69
C CYS A 84 3.19 -11.94 5.12
N GLU A 85 3.58 -13.01 5.80
CA GLU A 85 2.66 -14.00 6.35
C GLU A 85 2.70 -13.93 7.89
N VAL A 86 1.51 -13.92 8.50
CA VAL A 86 1.32 -14.00 9.95
C VAL A 86 0.52 -15.28 10.24
N PRO A 87 1.18 -16.44 10.41
CA PRO A 87 0.51 -17.74 10.53
C PRO A 87 -0.50 -17.84 11.68
N ALA A 88 -0.23 -17.15 12.79
CA ALA A 88 -1.09 -17.12 13.98
C ALA A 88 -2.52 -16.61 13.71
N PHE A 89 -2.70 -15.85 12.62
CA PHE A 89 -4.00 -15.38 12.14
C PHE A 89 -4.31 -15.87 10.72
N ASN A 90 -3.48 -16.72 10.12
CA ASN A 90 -3.56 -16.99 8.68
C ASN A 90 -3.74 -15.67 7.89
N LEU A 91 -3.01 -14.62 8.24
CA LEU A 91 -3.11 -13.29 7.61
C LEU A 91 -1.97 -13.15 6.60
N THR A 92 -2.28 -12.66 5.41
CA THR A 92 -1.28 -12.42 4.37
C THR A 92 -1.40 -11.01 3.81
N LEU A 93 -0.27 -10.29 3.81
CA LEU A 93 -0.09 -9.01 3.14
C LEU A 93 0.78 -9.22 1.91
N VAL A 94 0.29 -8.82 0.74
CA VAL A 94 1.02 -8.87 -0.52
C VAL A 94 1.31 -7.45 -1.00
N TYR A 95 2.58 -7.13 -1.15
CA TYR A 95 3.05 -5.86 -1.68
C TYR A 95 3.54 -6.04 -3.11
N LEU A 96 3.19 -5.09 -3.98
CA LEU A 96 3.70 -4.94 -5.33
C LEU A 96 4.24 -3.54 -5.57
N HIS A 97 5.42 -3.47 -6.16
CA HIS A 97 6.09 -2.22 -6.45
C HIS A 97 5.55 -1.52 -7.70
N SER A 98 4.91 -0.38 -7.45
CA SER A 98 4.52 0.67 -8.38
C SER A 98 5.73 1.58 -8.64
N VAL A 99 6.12 1.72 -9.90
CA VAL A 99 7.26 2.55 -10.34
C VAL A 99 6.81 3.87 -10.99
N GLY A 100 5.55 4.22 -10.79
CA GLY A 100 4.93 5.42 -11.35
C GLY A 100 4.06 5.17 -12.59
N SER A 101 3.70 6.23 -13.28
CA SER A 101 2.74 6.27 -14.40
C SER A 101 3.38 6.10 -15.78
N PHE A 102 4.71 6.16 -15.88
CA PHE A 102 5.45 6.07 -17.14
C PHE A 102 5.16 4.78 -17.90
N THR A 103 5.00 4.88 -19.22
CA THR A 103 4.63 3.76 -20.11
C THR A 103 5.80 3.11 -20.82
N TYR A 104 7.00 3.65 -20.63
CA TYR A 104 8.25 3.14 -21.18
C TYR A 104 9.42 3.63 -20.31
N ARG A 105 10.58 3.00 -20.46
CA ARG A 105 11.83 3.47 -19.86
C ARG A 105 12.50 4.46 -20.83
N PRO A 106 12.56 5.77 -20.51
CA PRO A 106 13.33 6.72 -21.31
C PRO A 106 14.84 6.53 -21.10
N ASP A 107 15.65 7.04 -22.03
CA ASP A 107 17.11 6.87 -21.99
C ASP A 107 17.76 7.53 -20.76
N TRP A 108 17.16 8.60 -20.23
CA TRP A 108 17.64 9.33 -19.04
C TRP A 108 17.24 8.69 -17.70
N TRP A 109 16.60 7.51 -17.70
CA TRP A 109 16.06 6.91 -16.48
C TRP A 109 17.15 6.62 -15.43
N TRP A 110 16.95 7.14 -14.21
CA TRP A 110 17.97 7.12 -13.14
C TRP A 110 18.15 5.76 -12.45
N ILE A 111 17.33 4.75 -12.78
CA ILE A 111 17.45 3.39 -12.24
C ILE A 111 17.94 2.46 -13.36
N GLU A 112 19.25 2.21 -13.39
CA GLU A 112 19.91 1.43 -14.44
C GLU A 112 19.34 0.01 -14.59
N ASN A 113 19.07 -0.66 -13.46
CA ASN A 113 18.66 -2.07 -13.44
C ASN A 113 17.15 -2.29 -13.59
N LEU A 114 16.34 -1.22 -13.62
CA LEU A 114 14.90 -1.32 -13.78
C LEU A 114 14.53 -1.36 -15.27
N LYS A 115 14.31 -2.56 -15.80
CA LYS A 115 13.96 -2.76 -17.21
C LYS A 115 12.48 -2.49 -17.51
N ASN A 116 11.60 -3.06 -16.68
CA ASN A 116 10.15 -2.99 -16.88
C ASN A 116 9.59 -1.81 -16.07
N VAL A 117 9.31 -0.70 -16.75
CA VAL A 117 8.79 0.54 -16.15
C VAL A 117 7.27 0.61 -16.27
N ALA A 118 6.70 0.23 -17.41
CA ALA A 118 5.27 0.39 -17.64
C ALA A 118 4.45 -0.40 -16.62
N TRP A 119 3.48 0.26 -15.97
CA TRP A 119 2.63 -0.38 -14.97
C TRP A 119 1.92 -1.63 -15.53
N GLU A 120 1.43 -1.56 -16.77
CA GLU A 120 0.75 -2.67 -17.44
C GLU A 120 1.69 -3.85 -17.74
N GLU A 121 2.93 -3.56 -18.12
CA GLU A 121 3.95 -4.60 -18.32
C GLU A 121 4.29 -5.27 -16.99
N ARG A 122 4.53 -4.46 -15.95
CA ARG A 122 4.79 -4.95 -14.59
C ARG A 122 3.63 -5.77 -14.04
N TRP A 123 2.38 -5.38 -14.33
CA TRP A 123 1.20 -6.17 -14.00
C TRP A 123 1.26 -7.57 -14.64
N ASN A 124 1.56 -7.62 -15.94
CA ASN A 124 1.63 -8.90 -16.65
C ASN A 124 2.82 -9.78 -16.24
N ILE A 125 3.94 -9.19 -15.82
CA ILE A 125 5.17 -9.92 -15.47
C ILE A 125 5.17 -10.31 -13.99
N PHE A 126 4.88 -9.37 -13.10
CA PHE A 126 5.10 -9.51 -11.65
C PHE A 126 3.85 -9.85 -10.86
N TRP A 127 2.67 -9.45 -11.35
CA TRP A 127 1.41 -9.72 -10.68
C TRP A 127 0.81 -11.05 -11.13
N LYS A 128 0.27 -11.10 -12.36
CA LYS A 128 -0.57 -12.21 -12.84
C LYS A 128 0.10 -13.60 -12.78
N PRO A 129 1.36 -13.78 -13.21
CA PRO A 129 2.00 -15.12 -13.20
C PRO A 129 2.39 -15.59 -11.81
N HIS A 130 2.36 -14.70 -10.82
CA HIS A 130 2.87 -14.94 -9.49
C HIS A 130 1.85 -14.65 -8.42
N GLU A 131 0.55 -14.65 -8.70
CA GLU A 131 -0.47 -14.36 -7.68
C GLU A 131 -0.26 -15.29 -6.47
N ALA A 132 0.01 -14.69 -5.31
CA ALA A 132 -0.08 -15.42 -4.05
C ALA A 132 -1.57 -15.75 -3.82
N PRO A 133 -1.94 -16.64 -2.89
CA PRO A 133 -3.35 -16.75 -2.50
C PRO A 133 -3.80 -15.42 -1.88
N ILE A 134 -4.33 -14.53 -2.72
CA ILE A 134 -4.88 -13.22 -2.37
C ILE A 134 -6.39 -13.29 -2.10
N GLN A 135 -6.97 -14.48 -2.25
CA GLN A 135 -8.36 -14.74 -1.94
C GLN A 135 -8.50 -14.98 -0.43
N GLY A 136 -9.23 -14.08 0.22
CA GLY A 136 -9.69 -14.23 1.59
C GLY A 136 -10.93 -15.10 1.69
N PRO A 137 -11.65 -15.04 2.83
CA PRO A 137 -12.83 -15.88 3.08
C PRO A 137 -13.95 -15.72 2.05
N SER A 138 -14.07 -14.56 1.40
CA SER A 138 -15.06 -14.27 0.35
C SER A 138 -14.63 -14.71 -1.06
N GLY A 139 -13.46 -15.35 -1.21
CA GLY A 139 -12.89 -15.70 -2.52
C GLY A 139 -12.23 -14.51 -3.24
N ARG A 140 -12.08 -13.35 -2.58
CA ARG A 140 -11.47 -12.12 -3.09
C ARG A 140 -10.53 -11.50 -2.05
N PRO A 141 -9.64 -10.55 -2.41
CA PRO A 141 -8.92 -9.76 -1.41
C PRO A 141 -9.86 -9.05 -0.45
N ASP A 142 -9.50 -8.96 0.82
CA ASP A 142 -10.31 -8.31 1.86
C ASP A 142 -10.04 -6.80 1.97
N LEU A 143 -8.88 -6.35 1.46
CA LEU A 143 -8.51 -4.93 1.39
C LEU A 143 -7.44 -4.74 0.31
N ILE A 144 -7.61 -3.72 -0.52
CA ILE A 144 -6.63 -3.28 -1.50
C ILE A 144 -6.24 -1.84 -1.20
N LEU A 145 -4.94 -1.59 -1.05
CA LEU A 145 -4.38 -0.25 -1.00
C LEU A 145 -3.61 0.01 -2.29
N TRP A 146 -3.76 1.18 -2.89
CA TRP A 146 -2.98 1.52 -4.08
C TRP A 146 -2.56 2.97 -4.10
N GLN A 147 -1.42 3.25 -4.72
CA GLN A 147 -0.99 4.59 -5.06
C GLN A 147 -0.06 4.61 -6.26
N ASN A 148 0.10 5.81 -6.81
CA ASN A 148 1.04 6.08 -7.88
C ASN A 148 1.45 7.55 -7.82
N GLY A 149 2.76 7.84 -7.77
CA GLY A 149 3.24 9.22 -7.84
C GLY A 149 4.65 9.46 -7.34
N LEU A 150 5.18 8.67 -6.40
CA LEU A 150 6.51 8.94 -5.84
C LEU A 150 7.60 9.01 -6.91
N TRP A 151 7.64 8.01 -7.78
CA TRP A 151 8.64 7.95 -8.84
C TRP A 151 8.30 8.84 -10.03
N ASP A 152 7.05 9.25 -10.21
CA ASP A 152 6.64 10.23 -11.22
C ASP A 152 7.24 11.60 -10.92
N GLN A 153 7.20 12.04 -9.66
CA GLN A 153 7.84 13.29 -9.25
C GLN A 153 9.32 13.29 -9.63
N ARG A 154 10.03 12.20 -9.28
CA ARG A 154 11.43 12.09 -9.64
C ARG A 154 11.62 12.06 -11.15
N ALA A 155 10.79 11.32 -11.89
CA ALA A 155 10.86 11.28 -13.34
C ALA A 155 10.65 12.66 -13.99
N PHE A 156 9.74 13.48 -13.46
CA PHE A 156 9.52 14.84 -13.94
C PHE A 156 10.70 15.78 -13.65
N TRP A 157 11.42 15.57 -12.54
CA TRP A 157 12.66 16.30 -12.27
C TRP A 157 13.79 15.89 -13.21
N GLU A 158 14.07 14.59 -13.30
CA GLU A 158 15.18 14.06 -14.09
C GLU A 158 14.93 14.30 -15.59
N GLY A 159 13.69 14.12 -16.05
CA GLY A 159 13.28 14.44 -17.42
C GLY A 159 13.35 15.93 -17.72
N GLY A 160 12.96 16.78 -16.76
CA GLY A 160 13.11 18.23 -16.88
C GLY A 160 14.58 18.65 -17.03
N ALA A 161 15.46 18.08 -16.21
CA ALA A 161 16.91 18.33 -16.28
C ALA A 161 17.55 17.78 -17.55
N ALA A 162 17.17 16.58 -18.00
CA ALA A 162 17.74 15.95 -19.20
C ALA A 162 17.33 16.67 -20.50
N MET A 163 16.14 17.28 -20.53
CA MET A 163 15.56 17.90 -21.74
C MET A 163 15.78 19.42 -21.80
N HIS A 164 16.42 20.02 -20.80
CA HIS A 164 16.62 21.47 -20.71
C HIS A 164 18.01 21.82 -20.18
N ASN A 165 18.64 22.84 -20.76
CA ASN A 165 19.89 23.38 -20.25
C ASN A 165 19.69 23.95 -18.83
N GLU A 166 20.64 23.69 -17.92
CA GLU A 166 20.55 24.02 -16.49
C GLU A 166 20.33 25.52 -16.18
N GLY A 167 20.67 26.41 -17.13
CA GLY A 167 20.76 27.84 -16.87
C GLY A 167 19.46 28.64 -16.78
N ASP A 168 18.32 28.21 -17.35
CA ASP A 168 17.23 29.18 -17.62
C ASP A 168 15.78 28.64 -17.72
N LYS A 169 15.42 27.51 -17.10
CA LYS A 169 14.04 26.99 -17.25
C LYS A 169 13.38 26.56 -15.94
N PRO A 170 12.16 27.04 -15.63
CA PRO A 170 11.38 26.58 -14.47
C PRO A 170 11.24 25.06 -14.37
N MET A 171 11.32 24.34 -15.49
CA MET A 171 11.19 22.88 -15.58
C MET A 171 12.33 22.10 -14.90
N THR A 172 13.51 22.69 -14.70
CA THR A 172 14.65 22.05 -14.02
C THR A 172 14.58 22.15 -12.50
N LEU A 173 13.68 23.00 -11.97
CA LEU A 173 13.55 23.26 -10.54
C LEU A 173 12.77 22.14 -9.85
N LYS A 174 13.27 21.62 -8.72
CA LYS A 174 12.60 20.56 -7.96
C LYS A 174 11.35 21.03 -7.20
N ASN A 175 11.31 22.32 -6.85
CA ASN A 175 10.20 22.94 -6.11
C ASN A 175 9.11 23.55 -7.02
N ARG A 176 9.11 23.22 -8.31
CA ARG A 176 8.08 23.67 -9.25
C ARG A 176 6.77 22.91 -9.05
N GLN A 177 5.70 23.43 -9.63
CA GLN A 177 4.44 22.73 -9.82
C GLN A 177 4.49 21.87 -11.10
N MET A 178 3.54 20.94 -11.24
CA MET A 178 3.38 20.18 -12.48
C MET A 178 3.02 21.12 -13.63
N ALA A 179 3.63 20.87 -14.80
CA ALA A 179 3.18 21.47 -16.04
C ALA A 179 1.82 20.88 -16.46
N TRP A 180 1.08 21.61 -17.31
CA TRP A 180 -0.24 21.15 -17.75
C TRP A 180 -0.21 19.77 -18.43
N GLU A 181 0.83 19.50 -19.21
CA GLU A 181 1.06 18.21 -19.87
C GLU A 181 1.28 17.09 -18.86
N GLU A 182 2.02 17.35 -17.78
CA GLU A 182 2.25 16.40 -16.69
C GLU A 182 0.96 16.10 -15.93
N VAL A 183 0.15 17.13 -15.64
CA VAL A 183 -1.18 16.96 -15.04
C VAL A 183 -2.05 16.06 -15.93
N ARG A 184 -2.14 16.35 -17.23
CA ARG A 184 -2.94 15.54 -18.17
C ARG A 184 -2.43 14.11 -18.25
N PHE A 185 -1.11 13.93 -18.30
CA PHE A 185 -0.48 12.63 -18.34
C PHE A 185 -0.82 11.83 -17.08
N VAL A 186 -0.44 12.30 -15.89
CA VAL A 186 -0.70 11.60 -14.62
C VAL A 186 -2.19 11.32 -14.44
N THR A 187 -3.07 12.27 -14.76
CA THR A 187 -4.53 12.08 -14.66
C THR A 187 -5.00 10.89 -15.48
N ALA A 188 -4.59 10.81 -16.76
CA ALA A 188 -4.98 9.74 -17.65
C ALA A 188 -4.46 8.37 -17.16
N ARG A 189 -3.25 8.36 -16.59
CA ARG A 189 -2.59 7.15 -16.11
C ARG A 189 -3.20 6.63 -14.80
N ILE A 190 -3.44 7.51 -13.83
CA ILE A 190 -4.15 7.16 -12.58
C ILE A 190 -5.56 6.64 -12.88
N LYS A 191 -6.31 7.29 -13.80
CA LYS A 191 -7.64 6.80 -14.22
C LYS A 191 -7.58 5.38 -14.78
N LYS A 192 -6.56 5.07 -15.60
CA LYS A 192 -6.37 3.74 -16.16
C LYS A 192 -6.05 2.70 -15.08
N ILE A 193 -5.21 3.03 -14.11
CA ILE A 193 -4.88 2.15 -12.99
C ILE A 193 -6.14 1.90 -12.15
N ALA A 194 -6.86 2.96 -11.76
CA ALA A 194 -8.08 2.83 -10.96
C ALA A 194 -9.12 1.95 -11.66
N LYS A 195 -9.38 2.20 -12.95
CA LYS A 195 -10.29 1.36 -13.74
C LYS A 195 -9.84 -0.10 -13.78
N ARG A 196 -8.54 -0.36 -13.97
CA ARG A 196 -8.02 -1.73 -14.03
C ARG A 196 -8.21 -2.48 -12.71
N LEU A 197 -8.05 -1.81 -11.56
CA LEU A 197 -8.28 -2.42 -10.25
C LEU A 197 -9.75 -2.86 -10.11
N ASN A 198 -10.70 -1.99 -10.48
CA ASN A 198 -12.13 -2.35 -10.48
C ASN A 198 -12.45 -3.48 -11.47
N ASP A 199 -11.90 -3.43 -12.69
CA ASP A 199 -12.13 -4.46 -13.71
C ASP A 199 -11.62 -5.84 -13.25
N GLU A 200 -10.52 -5.88 -12.50
CA GLU A 200 -9.90 -7.15 -12.07
C GLU A 200 -10.54 -7.71 -10.79
N PHE A 201 -10.78 -6.87 -9.79
CA PHE A 201 -11.19 -7.32 -8.46
C PHE A 201 -12.70 -7.24 -8.23
N GLY A 202 -13.41 -6.46 -9.04
CA GLY A 202 -14.83 -6.18 -8.91
C GLY A 202 -15.13 -5.03 -7.95
N GLU A 203 -16.32 -4.45 -8.10
CA GLU A 203 -16.76 -3.26 -7.35
C GLU A 203 -16.97 -3.54 -5.84
N ASP A 204 -17.19 -4.80 -5.45
CA ASP A 204 -17.44 -5.17 -4.04
C ASP A 204 -16.15 -5.32 -3.21
N VAL A 205 -14.97 -5.20 -3.83
CA VAL A 205 -13.70 -5.30 -3.10
C VAL A 205 -13.38 -3.95 -2.46
N PRO A 206 -13.07 -3.91 -1.15
CA PRO A 206 -12.60 -2.70 -0.48
C PRO A 206 -11.29 -2.20 -1.09
N ILE A 207 -11.37 -1.17 -1.92
CA ILE A 207 -10.21 -0.53 -2.55
C ILE A 207 -10.03 0.88 -1.97
N MET A 208 -8.79 1.20 -1.61
CA MET A 208 -8.43 2.51 -1.08
C MET A 208 -7.23 3.09 -1.82
N PHE A 209 -7.32 4.37 -2.19
CA PHE A 209 -6.15 5.14 -2.57
C PHE A 209 -5.37 5.54 -1.32
N ARG A 210 -4.09 5.19 -1.31
CA ARG A 210 -3.16 5.49 -0.24
C ARG A 210 -2.49 6.83 -0.53
N ALA A 211 -2.68 7.78 0.39
CA ALA A 211 -2.13 9.12 0.26
C ALA A 211 -0.61 9.09 0.01
N LEU A 212 -0.09 9.93 -0.87
CA LEU A 212 1.34 9.92 -1.21
C LEU A 212 2.21 10.41 -0.04
N THR A 213 3.37 9.78 0.13
CA THR A 213 4.33 10.16 1.19
C THR A 213 5.24 11.24 0.65
N VAL A 214 5.42 12.31 1.41
CA VAL A 214 6.40 13.35 1.12
C VAL A 214 7.77 12.98 1.67
N HIS A 215 8.82 13.57 1.10
CA HIS A 215 10.16 13.50 1.64
C HIS A 215 10.25 14.24 2.99
N ARG A 216 11.18 13.79 3.82
CA ARG A 216 11.46 14.40 5.12
C ARG A 216 11.90 15.85 4.93
N GLU A 217 11.25 16.77 5.63
CA GLU A 217 11.65 18.19 5.71
C GLU A 217 11.82 18.85 4.32
N SER A 218 10.99 18.47 3.34
CA SER A 218 11.15 18.89 1.95
C SER A 218 10.72 20.32 1.63
N GLY A 219 9.94 20.95 2.51
CA GLY A 219 9.35 22.26 2.24
C GLY A 219 8.54 22.25 0.95
N MET A 220 8.87 23.15 0.02
CA MET A 220 8.25 23.19 -1.33
C MET A 220 8.83 22.16 -2.30
N GLY A 221 9.84 21.40 -1.89
CA GLY A 221 10.43 20.33 -2.71
C GLY A 221 9.44 19.25 -3.10
N ASP A 222 8.31 19.09 -2.39
CA ASP A 222 7.28 18.11 -2.74
C ASP A 222 6.01 18.71 -3.36
N ALA A 223 6.09 19.91 -3.95
CA ALA A 223 4.93 20.55 -4.59
C ALA A 223 4.24 19.64 -5.62
N ILE A 224 5.00 18.99 -6.50
CA ILE A 224 4.47 18.02 -7.48
C ILE A 224 3.79 16.83 -6.78
N MET A 225 4.38 16.29 -5.69
CA MET A 225 3.77 15.19 -4.94
C MET A 225 2.40 15.59 -4.37
N MET A 226 2.30 16.79 -3.80
CA MET A 226 1.05 17.29 -3.23
C MET A 226 -0.03 17.47 -4.31
N GLU A 227 0.35 17.91 -5.50
CA GLU A 227 -0.57 18.03 -6.63
C GLU A 227 -1.02 16.65 -7.16
N MET A 228 -0.10 15.69 -7.26
CA MET A 228 -0.44 14.32 -7.64
C MET A 228 -1.30 13.61 -6.60
N ASP A 229 -1.10 13.86 -5.30
CA ASP A 229 -1.93 13.32 -4.23
C ASP A 229 -3.37 13.86 -4.34
N ARG A 230 -3.52 15.18 -4.54
CA ARG A 230 -4.84 15.83 -4.78
C ARG A 230 -5.53 15.28 -6.02
N LEU A 231 -4.78 15.09 -7.10
CA LEU A 231 -5.30 14.52 -8.33
C LEU A 231 -5.71 13.05 -8.15
N GLY A 232 -4.86 12.26 -7.50
CA GLY A 232 -5.09 10.84 -7.19
C GLY A 232 -6.35 10.65 -6.36
N ARG A 233 -6.55 11.48 -5.34
CA ARG A 233 -7.79 11.55 -4.54
C ARG A 233 -9.04 11.76 -5.38
N ALA A 234 -9.03 12.77 -6.24
CA ALA A 234 -10.19 13.08 -7.07
C ALA A 234 -10.53 11.92 -8.03
N VAL A 235 -9.52 11.25 -8.58
CA VAL A 235 -9.72 10.08 -9.45
C VAL A 235 -10.17 8.85 -8.64
N ALA A 236 -9.60 8.63 -7.47
CA ALA A 236 -9.98 7.55 -6.56
C ALA A 236 -11.44 7.67 -6.13
N GLU A 237 -11.89 8.87 -5.75
CA GLU A 237 -13.28 9.17 -5.42
C GLU A 237 -14.21 8.85 -6.60
N GLN A 238 -13.85 9.27 -7.82
CA GLN A 238 -14.61 8.94 -9.04
C GLN A 238 -14.68 7.42 -9.33
N ALA A 239 -13.70 6.65 -8.85
CA ALA A 239 -13.63 5.21 -9.00
C ALA A 239 -14.30 4.44 -7.84
N GLY A 240 -14.88 5.13 -6.85
CA GLY A 240 -15.47 4.52 -5.66
C GLY A 240 -14.41 4.02 -4.65
N HIS A 241 -13.16 4.45 -4.79
CA HIS A 241 -12.08 4.06 -3.88
C HIS A 241 -12.04 5.02 -2.69
N GLU A 242 -11.98 4.46 -1.48
CA GLU A 242 -11.81 5.28 -0.28
C GLU A 242 -10.37 5.79 -0.13
N MET A 243 -10.15 6.62 0.89
CA MET A 243 -8.83 7.17 1.19
C MET A 243 -8.18 6.51 2.40
N PHE A 244 -6.92 6.12 2.25
CA PHE A 244 -6.06 5.70 3.34
C PHE A 244 -5.10 6.85 3.69
N GLU A 245 -5.43 7.59 4.76
CA GLU A 245 -4.86 8.91 5.08
C GLU A 245 -3.51 8.90 5.83
N TRP A 246 -2.93 7.73 6.06
CA TRP A 246 -1.74 7.57 6.90
C TRP A 246 -0.62 8.55 6.56
N ALA A 247 -0.29 8.71 5.27
CA ALA A 247 0.83 9.56 4.84
C ALA A 247 0.60 11.05 5.17
N LYS A 248 -0.64 11.53 5.14
CA LYS A 248 -0.98 12.89 5.55
C LYS A 248 -0.83 13.09 7.06
N LEU A 249 -1.20 12.09 7.86
CA LEU A 249 -1.08 12.17 9.32
C LEU A 249 0.37 12.28 9.78
N ILE A 250 1.30 11.69 9.02
CA ILE A 250 2.73 11.72 9.36
C ILE A 250 3.53 12.81 8.62
N HIS A 251 2.89 13.58 7.73
CA HIS A 251 3.55 14.54 6.83
C HIS A 251 4.42 15.57 7.59
N LEU A 252 3.98 16.01 8.77
CA LEU A 252 4.70 16.98 9.60
C LEU A 252 5.60 16.33 10.67
N LEU A 253 5.72 15.00 10.68
CA LEU A 253 6.45 14.23 11.67
C LEU A 253 7.78 13.73 11.10
N GLY A 254 8.59 14.65 10.55
CA GLY A 254 9.86 14.33 9.89
C GLY A 254 10.87 13.61 10.78
N ASN A 255 10.78 13.76 12.10
CA ASN A 255 11.59 13.03 13.08
C ASN A 255 11.29 11.52 13.12
N LEU A 256 10.17 11.07 12.56
CA LEU A 256 9.82 9.65 12.45
C LEU A 256 10.41 8.98 11.20
N TYR A 257 11.09 9.73 10.34
CA TYR A 257 11.72 9.19 9.14
C TYR A 257 13.12 8.62 9.45
N GLN A 258 13.40 7.45 8.89
CA GLN A 258 14.73 6.81 9.00
C GLN A 258 15.73 7.36 7.97
N ASP A 259 15.23 7.90 6.86
CA ASP A 259 16.04 8.56 5.83
C ASP A 259 15.25 9.73 5.20
N GLY A 260 15.72 10.27 4.07
CA GLY A 260 15.07 11.40 3.41
C GLY A 260 13.68 11.11 2.82
N LEU A 261 13.26 9.84 2.72
CA LEU A 261 12.05 9.41 2.01
C LEU A 261 11.17 8.46 2.84
N HIS A 262 11.78 7.56 3.60
CA HIS A 262 11.08 6.48 4.26
C HIS A 262 10.82 6.81 5.74
N PRO A 263 9.56 6.76 6.19
CA PRO A 263 9.22 6.61 7.61
C PRO A 263 9.92 5.39 8.20
N GLY A 264 10.47 5.54 9.39
CA GLY A 264 11.18 4.49 10.11
C GLY A 264 10.27 3.56 10.89
N LYS A 265 10.85 2.48 11.41
CA LYS A 265 10.17 1.58 12.34
C LYS A 265 9.88 2.32 13.66
N GLY A 266 8.65 2.25 14.14
CA GLY A 266 8.19 2.89 15.37
C GLY A 266 6.80 3.50 15.20
N ALA A 267 6.56 4.67 15.78
CA ALA A 267 5.23 5.30 15.83
C ALA A 267 4.55 5.43 14.46
N ALA A 268 5.27 5.85 13.41
CA ALA A 268 4.72 5.99 12.06
C ALA A 268 4.30 4.63 11.46
N SER A 269 5.16 3.61 11.55
CA SER A 269 4.83 2.27 11.06
C SER A 269 3.77 1.56 11.91
N TRP A 270 3.71 1.83 13.22
CA TRP A 270 2.65 1.31 14.09
C TRP A 270 1.30 1.93 13.75
N LEU A 271 1.24 3.24 13.50
CA LEU A 271 0.04 3.90 13.03
C LEU A 271 -0.42 3.31 11.69
N TRP A 272 0.51 3.10 10.74
CA TRP A 272 0.20 2.44 9.47
C TRP A 272 -0.45 1.07 9.70
N GLY A 273 0.19 0.21 10.49
CA GLY A 273 -0.31 -1.13 10.78
C GLY A 273 -1.66 -1.14 11.50
N ASN A 274 -1.86 -0.23 12.44
CA ASN A 274 -3.14 -0.07 13.14
C ASN A 274 -4.25 0.37 12.17
N MET A 275 -3.96 1.32 11.27
CA MET A 275 -4.93 1.74 10.25
C MET A 275 -5.26 0.60 9.28
N VAL A 276 -4.27 -0.18 8.82
CA VAL A 276 -4.52 -1.37 7.98
C VAL A 276 -5.47 -2.35 8.69
N LEU A 277 -5.20 -2.68 9.95
CA LEU A 277 -6.05 -3.58 10.73
C LEU A 277 -7.45 -3.02 10.98
N GLU A 278 -7.58 -1.71 11.18
CA GLU A 278 -8.86 -1.02 11.36
C GLU A 278 -9.72 -1.08 10.09
N TYR A 279 -9.15 -0.77 8.92
CA TYR A 279 -9.88 -0.88 7.65
C TYR A 279 -10.19 -2.32 7.27
N LEU A 280 -9.31 -3.27 7.61
CA LEU A 280 -9.55 -4.69 7.43
C LEU A 280 -10.65 -5.22 8.35
N ALA A 281 -10.72 -4.72 9.58
CA ALA A 281 -11.80 -5.03 10.50
C ALA A 281 -13.14 -4.49 9.99
N ARG A 282 -13.15 -3.29 9.40
CA ARG A 282 -14.33 -2.72 8.74
C ARG A 282 -14.78 -3.57 7.53
N SER A 283 -13.85 -4.06 6.71
CA SER A 283 -14.22 -4.94 5.60
C SER A 283 -14.74 -6.32 6.05
N ALA A 284 -14.42 -6.74 7.28
CA ALA A 284 -14.92 -7.97 7.86
C ALA A 284 -16.39 -7.90 8.34
N GLY A 285 -16.93 -6.72 8.65
CA GLY A 285 -18.35 -6.51 9.02
C GLY A 285 -18.64 -6.23 10.51
N SER A 286 -19.94 -6.03 10.83
CA SER A 286 -20.48 -5.34 12.03
C SER A 286 -20.10 -5.94 13.38
N GLU A 287 -19.76 -7.23 13.43
CA GLU A 287 -19.48 -7.92 14.69
C GLU A 287 -18.10 -7.57 15.28
N VAL A 288 -17.22 -6.88 14.54
CA VAL A 288 -15.87 -6.55 15.00
C VAL A 288 -15.83 -5.26 15.85
N GLY A 289 -16.80 -4.36 15.69
CA GLY A 289 -16.81 -3.04 16.31
C GLY A 289 -17.77 -2.87 17.49
N GLY A 290 -18.75 -3.76 17.63
CA GLY A 290 -19.89 -3.58 18.54
C GLY A 290 -20.81 -2.41 18.14
N GLU A 291 -21.94 -2.27 18.84
CA GLU A 291 -22.94 -1.23 18.52
C GLU A 291 -22.38 0.20 18.56
N ALA A 292 -21.42 0.46 19.46
CA ALA A 292 -20.81 1.78 19.64
C ALA A 292 -19.98 2.26 18.43
N ARG A 293 -19.62 1.35 17.51
CA ARG A 293 -18.86 1.70 16.30
C ARG A 293 -19.69 1.49 15.01
N SER A 294 -21.00 1.29 15.15
CA SER A 294 -21.96 1.39 14.05
C SER A 294 -22.13 2.86 13.62
N PRO A 295 -22.32 3.18 12.33
CA PRO A 295 -22.35 2.29 11.18
C PRO A 295 -20.97 1.98 10.58
N TYR A 296 -19.87 2.50 11.18
CA TYR A 296 -18.53 2.38 10.61
C TYR A 296 -18.07 0.93 10.40
N PHE A 297 -18.43 0.01 11.29
CA PHE A 297 -18.14 -1.41 11.13
C PHE A 297 -19.24 -2.19 10.42
N SER A 298 -20.36 -1.58 10.04
CA SER A 298 -21.52 -2.26 9.45
C SER A 298 -21.32 -2.71 7.99
N GLY A 299 -20.08 -2.82 7.55
CA GLY A 299 -19.67 -3.13 6.19
C GLY A 299 -19.11 -1.91 5.45
N TRP A 300 -18.46 -2.18 4.32
CA TRP A 300 -17.80 -1.15 3.51
C TRP A 300 -18.79 -0.06 3.06
N ASP A 301 -19.97 -0.48 2.57
CA ASP A 301 -20.98 0.41 1.98
C ASP A 301 -21.78 1.22 3.01
N ALA A 302 -21.79 0.79 4.27
CA ALA A 302 -22.62 1.40 5.31
C ALA A 302 -22.27 2.87 5.59
N CYS A 303 -21.02 3.28 5.38
CA CYS A 303 -20.57 4.66 5.52
C CYS A 303 -20.57 5.47 4.21
N HIS A 304 -20.72 4.81 3.06
CA HIS A 304 -20.64 5.51 1.76
C HIS A 304 -21.86 6.39 1.50
N LYS A 305 -23.03 6.03 2.07
CA LYS A 305 -24.27 6.81 1.92
C LYS A 305 -24.23 8.17 2.62
N GLU A 306 -23.47 8.30 3.72
CA GLU A 306 -23.47 9.52 4.57
C GLU A 306 -22.29 10.47 4.31
N LEU A 307 -21.26 10.03 3.58
CA LEU A 307 -20.00 10.79 3.38
C LEU A 307 -19.74 11.21 1.92
N SER A 308 -20.78 11.23 1.10
CA SER A 308 -20.73 11.57 -0.32
C SER A 308 -20.79 13.09 -0.54
N GLY A 309 -19.66 13.77 -0.29
CA GLY A 309 -19.60 15.22 -0.51
C GLY A 309 -18.20 15.81 -0.42
N TRP A 310 -17.50 15.83 -1.56
CA TRP A 310 -16.39 16.74 -1.88
C TRP A 310 -15.12 16.62 -1.03
N GLY A 311 -14.08 16.00 -1.61
CA GLY A 311 -12.72 16.54 -1.58
C GLY A 311 -12.04 16.69 -0.22
N GLY A 312 -12.43 15.90 0.77
CA GLY A 312 -11.88 15.97 2.11
C GLY A 312 -12.18 14.73 2.95
N ARG A 313 -11.57 13.60 2.59
CA ARG A 313 -10.98 12.72 3.61
C ARG A 313 -9.51 13.10 3.75
#